data_AF-A0A3D1BRC0-F1
#
_entry.id   AF-A0A3D1BRC0-F1
#
_cell.length_a   1.000
_cell.length_b   1.000
_cell.length_c   1.000
_cell.angle_alpha   90.00
_cell.angle_beta   90.00
_cell.angle_gamma   90.00
#
_symmetry.space_group_name_H-M   'P 1'
#
loop_
_entity.id
_entity.type
_entity.pdbx_description
1 polymer ?
#
loop_
_entity_poly.entity_id
_entity_poly.type
_entity_poly.pdbx_seq_one_letter_code
_entity_poly.pdbx_strand_id
1 'polypeptide(L)'
;QDYPDDFQYEGGPPIPPYDNAGYTLAFQMGVEFDRILNDIDGPFEEIEGFAEPMEGEILNQENSKGFLLDHAINDAATVTNRLLAANQKVYWLDQAFEANDKTWDRGTIYIPSTRRSSEIIEKAAGELGINFAGVKEVPATGKIRINDIRIGLWDRYGGSMQSGWTRFILEQFEFPFEKVFPKRLDRGNLSKDFDVLVFVSGAIPSGESRRYSWNSYDESDIPAEYLDWLGSVTKEKTIPQLLEFLRDGGTIIAIGSSTSLAYHAELPVSNHITDSEGKQLGRESYFIPSSVLQVKLDNTLPVGWGMNDRIDIFFHNSPVFRLKPDADKNGITPVAWFDSDRPLRSGWAWGQDRLYGGTAMAKAEVGKGNLYLFGPEILFRAQSHGTYRLFFNSLYLATSVKE
;
A
#
# COMPACT_ATOMS: atom_id res chain seq x y z
N GLN A 1 -5.11 -16.97 14.80
CA GLN A 1 -5.54 -16.75 16.20
C GLN A 1 -7.05 -16.62 16.20
N ASP A 2 -7.69 -17.09 17.26
CA ASP A 2 -9.14 -16.96 17.45
C ASP A 2 -9.35 -16.12 18.71
N TYR A 3 -10.01 -14.98 18.58
CA TYR A 3 -10.24 -14.04 19.67
C TYR A 3 -11.72 -14.14 20.09
N PRO A 4 -12.00 -14.30 21.40
CA PRO A 4 -13.35 -14.57 21.86
C PRO A 4 -14.27 -13.36 21.64
N ASP A 5 -15.56 -13.67 21.40
CA ASP A 5 -16.63 -12.70 21.44
C ASP A 5 -16.75 -12.08 22.85
N ASP A 6 -16.47 -10.78 22.99
CA ASP A 6 -16.50 -10.07 24.27
C ASP A 6 -17.45 -8.87 24.23
N PHE A 7 -18.53 -8.92 25.00
CA PHE A 7 -19.61 -7.94 24.97
C PHE A 7 -19.91 -7.40 26.37
N GLN A 8 -20.34 -6.13 26.45
CA GLN A 8 -20.66 -5.50 27.74
C GLN A 8 -21.79 -6.22 28.50
N TYR A 9 -22.72 -6.83 27.77
CA TYR A 9 -23.84 -7.66 28.24
C TYR A 9 -24.44 -8.40 27.02
N GLU A 10 -25.36 -9.34 27.23
CA GLU A 10 -26.02 -10.09 26.15
C GLU A 10 -26.75 -9.14 25.17
N GLY A 11 -26.33 -9.16 23.90
CA GLY A 11 -26.84 -8.25 22.85
C GLY A 11 -26.32 -6.81 22.93
N GLY A 12 -25.42 -6.50 23.88
CA GLY A 12 -24.77 -5.20 24.03
C GLY A 12 -23.62 -5.00 23.03
N PRO A 13 -23.01 -3.79 23.01
CA PRO A 13 -21.90 -3.52 22.11
C PRO A 13 -20.63 -4.31 22.50
N PRO A 14 -19.80 -4.69 21.50
CA PRO A 14 -18.47 -5.24 21.71
C PRO A 14 -17.58 -4.43 22.64
N ILE A 15 -16.82 -5.11 23.51
CA ILE A 15 -15.71 -4.52 24.25
C ILE A 15 -14.48 -4.55 23.33
N PRO A 16 -13.88 -3.38 22.97
CA PRO A 16 -12.67 -3.39 22.16
C PRO A 16 -11.52 -4.14 22.85
N PRO A 17 -10.69 -4.89 22.09
CA PRO A 17 -9.44 -5.39 22.64
C PRO A 17 -8.53 -4.24 23.08
N TYR A 18 -7.61 -4.50 24.01
CA TYR A 18 -6.61 -3.51 24.43
C TYR A 18 -5.73 -3.02 23.27
N ASP A 19 -5.34 -3.92 22.37
CA ASP A 19 -4.54 -3.61 21.18
C ASP A 19 -5.12 -4.27 19.92
N ASN A 20 -4.57 -5.42 19.49
CA ASN A 20 -5.02 -6.14 18.31
C ASN A 20 -5.77 -7.42 18.68
N ALA A 21 -6.85 -7.74 17.97
CA ALA A 21 -7.52 -9.02 18.10
C ALA A 21 -6.80 -10.11 17.29
N GLY A 22 -6.31 -9.77 16.08
CA GLY A 22 -5.53 -10.65 15.21
C GLY A 22 -4.11 -10.13 14.99
N TYR A 23 -3.12 -11.00 15.20
CA TYR A 23 -1.70 -10.68 15.07
C TYR A 23 -0.87 -11.88 14.57
N THR A 24 -1.35 -12.54 13.52
CA THR A 24 -0.65 -13.69 12.93
C THR A 24 0.33 -13.19 11.88
N LEU A 25 1.62 -13.09 12.26
CA LEU A 25 2.67 -12.48 11.43
C LEU A 25 2.80 -13.15 10.07
N ALA A 26 2.71 -14.47 9.97
CA ALA A 26 2.84 -15.17 8.69
C ALA A 26 1.85 -14.65 7.61
N PHE A 27 0.59 -14.44 7.98
CA PHE A 27 -0.42 -13.86 7.08
C PHE A 27 -0.10 -12.40 6.72
N GLN A 28 0.33 -11.59 7.69
CA GLN A 28 0.69 -10.19 7.44
C GLN A 28 1.97 -10.04 6.60
N MET A 29 2.88 -11.01 6.70
CA MET A 29 4.11 -11.06 5.90
C MET A 29 3.86 -11.55 4.48
N GLY A 30 2.68 -12.13 4.20
CA GLY A 30 2.34 -12.70 2.89
C GLY A 30 3.13 -13.98 2.58
N VAL A 31 3.54 -14.72 3.62
CA VAL A 31 4.28 -15.98 3.44
C VAL A 31 3.34 -17.17 3.47
N GLU A 32 3.59 -18.12 2.58
CA GLU A 32 2.99 -19.46 2.65
C GLU A 32 3.77 -20.29 3.67
N PHE A 33 3.07 -21.08 4.48
CA PHE A 33 3.70 -21.89 5.51
C PHE A 33 2.92 -23.17 5.76
N ASP A 34 3.65 -24.24 6.04
CA ASP A 34 3.10 -25.49 6.55
C ASP A 34 3.19 -25.52 8.07
N ARG A 35 2.07 -25.79 8.74
CA ARG A 35 2.04 -25.95 10.20
C ARG A 35 2.37 -27.39 10.56
N ILE A 36 3.63 -27.63 10.92
CA ILE A 36 4.10 -28.92 11.41
C ILE A 36 4.19 -28.85 12.95
N LEU A 37 3.48 -29.76 13.63
CA LEU A 37 3.40 -29.80 15.10
C LEU A 37 4.24 -30.91 15.72
N ASN A 38 4.80 -31.79 14.89
CA ASN A 38 5.70 -32.85 15.30
C ASN A 38 7.14 -32.41 15.10
N ASP A 39 8.08 -33.13 15.71
CA ASP A 39 9.51 -32.90 15.50
C ASP A 39 9.88 -33.07 14.02
N ILE A 40 10.75 -32.18 13.54
CA ILE A 40 11.35 -32.24 12.21
C ILE A 40 12.83 -32.54 12.42
N ASP A 41 13.29 -33.66 11.89
CA ASP A 41 14.73 -34.01 11.84
C ASP A 41 15.31 -33.59 10.48
N GLY A 42 16.53 -33.08 10.47
CA GLY A 42 17.22 -32.66 9.25
C GLY A 42 18.65 -32.20 9.49
N PRO A 43 19.45 -31.99 8.44
CA PRO A 43 20.79 -31.42 8.54
C PRO A 43 20.71 -29.91 8.81
N PHE A 44 20.04 -29.52 9.90
CA PHE A 44 19.84 -28.13 10.27
C PHE A 44 21.10 -27.56 10.92
N GLU A 45 21.42 -26.32 10.56
CA GLU A 45 22.47 -25.52 11.19
C GLU A 45 21.82 -24.49 12.11
N GLU A 46 22.34 -24.38 13.34
CA GLU A 46 21.86 -23.37 14.29
C GLU A 46 22.38 -21.98 13.87
N ILE A 47 21.48 -21.00 13.78
CA ILE A 47 21.83 -19.60 13.52
C ILE A 47 21.96 -18.87 14.85
N GLU A 48 23.17 -18.43 15.18
CA GLU A 48 23.41 -17.55 16.34
C GLU A 48 23.17 -16.07 15.96
N GLY A 49 22.26 -15.40 16.66
CA GLY A 49 21.98 -13.97 16.44
C GLY A 49 20.87 -13.72 15.42
N PHE A 50 21.04 -12.71 14.56
CA PHE A 50 20.09 -12.41 13.50
C PHE A 50 20.41 -13.25 12.27
N ALA A 51 19.37 -13.80 11.63
CA ALA A 51 19.53 -14.48 10.36
C ALA A 51 19.91 -13.47 9.28
N GLU A 52 21.02 -13.73 8.60
CA GLU A 52 21.40 -13.00 7.39
C GLU A 52 20.66 -13.60 6.18
N PRO A 53 20.28 -12.78 5.18
CA PRO A 53 19.81 -13.29 3.91
C PRO A 53 20.84 -14.23 3.29
N MET A 54 20.40 -15.37 2.76
CA MET A 54 21.27 -16.18 1.90
C MET A 54 21.61 -15.38 0.65
N GLU A 55 22.85 -15.47 0.18
CA GLU A 55 23.24 -14.78 -1.06
C GLU A 55 22.36 -15.22 -2.23
N GLY A 56 21.88 -14.24 -2.99
CA GLY A 56 21.11 -14.46 -4.21
C GLY A 56 22.02 -14.84 -5.38
N GLU A 57 21.44 -15.54 -6.36
CA GLU A 57 22.11 -15.98 -7.56
C GLU A 57 21.83 -15.07 -8.76
N ILE A 58 22.83 -14.88 -9.61
CA ILE A 58 22.68 -14.23 -10.92
C ILE A 58 22.88 -15.28 -12.01
N LEU A 59 21.77 -15.83 -12.47
CA LEU A 59 21.76 -16.86 -13.51
C LEU A 59 21.99 -16.25 -14.90
N ASN A 60 22.65 -16.98 -15.79
CA ASN A 60 22.79 -16.62 -17.21
C ASN A 60 23.37 -15.20 -17.48
N GLN A 61 24.30 -14.74 -16.63
CA GLN A 61 24.88 -13.40 -16.71
C GLN A 61 25.71 -13.16 -17.99
N GLU A 62 26.40 -14.20 -18.48
CA GLU A 62 27.37 -14.07 -19.57
C GLU A 62 26.73 -13.56 -20.85
N ASN A 63 27.27 -12.45 -21.40
CA ASN A 63 26.78 -11.78 -22.60
C ASN A 63 25.29 -11.36 -22.56
N SER A 64 24.69 -11.22 -21.37
CA SER A 64 23.30 -10.79 -21.21
C SER A 64 23.08 -9.35 -21.70
N LYS A 65 21.94 -9.12 -22.36
CA LYS A 65 21.45 -7.79 -22.78
C LYS A 65 20.61 -7.11 -21.71
N GLY A 66 20.16 -7.85 -20.72
CA GLY A 66 19.50 -7.35 -19.53
C GLY A 66 19.24 -8.47 -18.53
N PHE A 67 18.66 -8.08 -17.40
CA PHE A 67 18.35 -8.96 -16.28
C PHE A 67 16.86 -8.91 -15.96
N LEU A 68 16.32 -10.04 -15.57
CA LEU A 68 14.97 -10.21 -15.06
C LEU A 68 15.03 -10.34 -13.53
N LEU A 69 14.13 -9.62 -12.87
CA LEU A 69 13.92 -9.66 -11.43
C LEU A 69 12.44 -9.92 -11.16
N ASP A 70 12.18 -10.82 -10.21
CA ASP A 70 10.82 -11.16 -9.81
C ASP A 70 10.14 -9.97 -9.13
N HIS A 71 8.96 -9.60 -9.62
CA HIS A 71 8.17 -8.52 -9.01
C HIS A 71 7.56 -8.98 -7.68
N ALA A 72 7.52 -10.29 -7.42
CA ALA A 72 6.95 -10.87 -6.21
C ALA A 72 7.85 -10.77 -4.97
N ILE A 73 8.89 -9.92 -4.97
CA ILE A 73 9.80 -9.72 -3.83
C ILE A 73 9.79 -8.23 -3.46
N ASN A 74 9.59 -7.91 -2.18
CA ASN A 74 9.51 -6.50 -1.75
C ASN A 74 10.84 -5.76 -1.95
N ASP A 75 11.97 -6.43 -1.76
CA ASP A 75 13.33 -5.88 -1.97
C ASP A 75 13.61 -5.51 -3.43
N ALA A 76 12.76 -5.93 -4.37
CA ALA A 76 12.80 -5.44 -5.74
C ALA A 76 12.53 -3.92 -5.83
N ALA A 77 11.81 -3.35 -4.85
CA ALA A 77 11.66 -1.89 -4.73
C ALA A 77 13.00 -1.21 -4.40
N THR A 78 13.76 -1.76 -3.46
CA THR A 78 15.12 -1.28 -3.12
C THR A 78 16.02 -1.29 -4.34
N VAL A 79 16.02 -2.38 -5.12
CA VAL A 79 16.80 -2.46 -6.37
C VAL A 79 16.33 -1.45 -7.41
N THR A 80 15.03 -1.30 -7.59
CA THR A 80 14.46 -0.29 -8.48
C THR A 80 14.91 1.11 -8.09
N ASN A 81 14.83 1.46 -6.80
CA ASN A 81 15.24 2.78 -6.30
C ASN A 81 16.74 3.03 -6.47
N ARG A 82 17.60 2.03 -6.19
CA ARG A 82 19.04 2.11 -6.44
C ARG A 82 19.37 2.33 -7.92
N LEU A 83 18.65 1.65 -8.82
CA LEU A 83 18.82 1.78 -10.27
C LEU A 83 18.39 3.18 -10.75
N LEU A 84 17.23 3.66 -10.31
CA LEU A 84 16.71 4.99 -10.62
C LEU A 84 17.65 6.10 -10.12
N ALA A 85 18.10 6.02 -8.87
CA ALA A 85 19.09 6.96 -8.31
C ALA A 85 20.43 6.97 -9.10
N ALA A 86 20.78 5.84 -9.73
CA ALA A 86 21.94 5.72 -10.61
C ALA A 86 21.64 6.05 -12.09
N ASN A 87 20.48 6.66 -12.39
CA ASN A 87 20.00 7.00 -13.73
C ASN A 87 19.96 5.79 -14.69
N GLN A 88 19.74 4.59 -14.16
CA GLN A 88 19.55 3.37 -14.95
C GLN A 88 18.08 3.21 -15.32
N LYS A 89 17.82 2.58 -16.47
CA LYS A 89 16.46 2.31 -16.93
C LYS A 89 15.91 1.07 -16.22
N VAL A 90 14.65 1.13 -15.83
CA VAL A 90 13.91 0.00 -15.26
C VAL A 90 12.56 -0.09 -15.97
N TYR A 91 12.16 -1.32 -16.29
CA TYR A 91 10.91 -1.60 -16.98
C TYR A 91 10.12 -2.67 -16.25
N TRP A 92 8.80 -2.57 -16.22
CA TRP A 92 7.92 -3.69 -15.91
C TRP A 92 7.35 -4.25 -17.20
N LEU A 93 7.38 -5.56 -17.35
CA LEU A 93 6.86 -6.24 -18.54
C LEU A 93 5.35 -6.50 -18.35
N ASP A 94 4.51 -6.07 -19.30
CA ASP A 94 3.05 -6.06 -19.12
C ASP A 94 2.35 -7.39 -19.47
N GLN A 95 3.14 -8.40 -19.86
CA GLN A 95 2.69 -9.75 -20.18
C GLN A 95 3.60 -10.79 -19.55
N ALA A 96 3.04 -11.96 -19.25
CA ALA A 96 3.84 -13.13 -18.93
C ALA A 96 4.56 -13.65 -20.18
N PHE A 97 5.75 -14.21 -20.01
CA PHE A 97 6.56 -14.74 -21.11
C PHE A 97 7.48 -15.86 -20.61
N GLU A 98 8.06 -16.62 -21.53
CA GLU A 98 9.02 -17.67 -21.20
C GLU A 98 10.45 -17.21 -21.50
N ALA A 99 11.37 -17.43 -20.57
CA ALA A 99 12.80 -17.22 -20.76
C ALA A 99 13.60 -18.10 -19.82
N ASN A 100 14.68 -18.71 -20.32
CA ASN A 100 15.56 -19.62 -19.57
C ASN A 100 14.78 -20.78 -18.91
N ASP A 101 13.87 -21.42 -19.65
CA ASP A 101 13.02 -22.54 -19.19
C ASP A 101 12.14 -22.21 -17.96
N LYS A 102 11.93 -20.92 -17.67
CA LYS A 102 11.04 -20.41 -16.62
C LYS A 102 9.96 -19.52 -17.23
N THR A 103 8.73 -19.65 -16.74
CA THR A 103 7.67 -18.66 -16.97
C THR A 103 7.87 -17.49 -16.03
N TRP A 104 7.92 -16.29 -16.61
CA TRP A 104 8.00 -15.02 -15.91
C TRP A 104 6.64 -14.35 -15.94
N ASP A 105 6.13 -14.00 -14.77
CA ASP A 105 4.81 -13.40 -14.65
C ASP A 105 4.76 -11.97 -15.17
N ARG A 106 3.55 -11.51 -15.48
CA ARG A 106 3.29 -10.09 -15.71
C ARG A 106 3.80 -9.26 -14.53
N GLY A 107 4.45 -8.14 -14.83
CA GLY A 107 5.10 -7.26 -13.87
C GLY A 107 6.58 -7.54 -13.69
N THR A 108 7.09 -8.68 -14.19
CA THR A 108 8.54 -8.98 -14.17
C THR A 108 9.36 -7.75 -14.53
N ILE A 109 10.33 -7.46 -13.68
CA ILE A 109 11.15 -6.27 -13.79
C ILE A 109 12.30 -6.58 -14.74
N TYR A 110 12.38 -5.83 -15.83
CA TYR A 110 13.46 -5.89 -16.81
C TYR A 110 14.43 -4.73 -16.64
N ILE A 111 15.71 -5.06 -16.48
CA ILE A 111 16.80 -4.12 -16.25
C ILE A 111 17.79 -4.27 -17.41
N PRO A 112 17.90 -3.29 -18.33
CA PRO A 112 18.89 -3.34 -19.40
C PRO A 112 20.31 -3.44 -18.85
N SER A 113 21.15 -4.25 -19.49
CA SER A 113 22.52 -4.47 -19.08
C SER A 113 23.39 -3.26 -19.42
N THR A 114 23.92 -2.61 -18.37
CA THR A 114 25.00 -1.63 -18.43
C THR A 114 26.03 -2.00 -17.37
N ARG A 115 27.25 -1.45 -17.46
CA ARG A 115 28.24 -1.65 -16.38
C ARG A 115 27.68 -1.26 -15.02
N ARG A 116 26.92 -0.16 -14.95
CA ARG A 116 26.40 0.38 -13.69
C ARG A 116 25.23 -0.44 -13.15
N SER A 117 24.32 -0.91 -14.02
CA SER A 117 23.23 -1.77 -13.57
C SER A 117 23.74 -3.12 -13.08
N SER A 118 24.73 -3.71 -13.75
CA SER A 118 25.35 -4.97 -13.33
C SER A 118 26.02 -4.85 -11.95
N GLU A 119 26.77 -3.78 -11.68
CA GLU A 119 27.36 -3.52 -10.35
C GLU A 119 26.29 -3.44 -9.25
N ILE A 120 25.15 -2.81 -9.54
CA ILE A 120 24.03 -2.67 -8.59
C ILE A 120 23.36 -4.03 -8.36
N ILE A 121 23.18 -4.81 -9.42
CA ILE A 121 22.58 -6.16 -9.37
C ILE A 121 23.47 -7.13 -8.58
N GLU A 122 24.77 -7.16 -8.85
CA GLU A 122 25.75 -7.98 -8.10
C GLU A 122 25.72 -7.67 -6.61
N LYS A 123 25.73 -6.37 -6.26
CA LYS A 123 25.63 -5.94 -4.87
C LYS A 123 24.28 -6.31 -4.24
N ALA A 124 23.18 -6.12 -4.95
CA ALA A 124 21.84 -6.44 -4.45
C ALA A 124 21.62 -7.95 -4.27
N ALA A 125 22.17 -8.78 -5.15
CA ALA A 125 22.10 -10.23 -5.01
C ALA A 125 22.79 -10.68 -3.71
N GLY A 126 23.98 -10.17 -3.42
CA GLY A 126 24.69 -10.48 -2.17
C GLY A 126 24.04 -9.90 -0.92
N GLU A 127 23.66 -8.61 -0.92
CA GLU A 127 23.15 -7.93 0.28
C GLU A 127 21.69 -8.25 0.62
N LEU A 128 20.85 -8.42 -0.39
CA LEU A 128 19.39 -8.58 -0.20
C LEU A 128 18.95 -10.03 -0.39
N GLY A 129 19.84 -10.92 -0.86
CA GLY A 129 19.52 -12.32 -1.10
C GLY A 129 18.51 -12.55 -2.24
N ILE A 130 18.46 -11.64 -3.21
CA ILE A 130 17.49 -11.73 -4.33
C ILE A 130 18.13 -12.24 -5.61
N ASN A 131 17.38 -13.06 -6.35
CA ASN A 131 17.86 -13.72 -7.55
C ASN A 131 17.57 -12.89 -8.81
N PHE A 132 18.47 -12.98 -9.79
CA PHE A 132 18.33 -12.38 -11.11
C PHE A 132 18.57 -13.40 -12.21
N ALA A 133 17.97 -13.18 -13.38
CA ALA A 133 18.23 -13.99 -14.57
C ALA A 133 18.60 -13.11 -15.76
N GLY A 134 19.80 -13.31 -16.31
CA GLY A 134 20.23 -12.69 -17.54
C GLY A 134 19.45 -13.22 -18.76
N VAL A 135 19.15 -12.33 -19.68
CA VAL A 135 18.52 -12.64 -20.97
C VAL A 135 19.36 -12.13 -22.14
N LYS A 136 19.42 -12.90 -23.22
CA LYS A 136 20.21 -12.56 -24.42
C LYS A 136 19.51 -11.56 -25.34
N GLU A 137 18.21 -11.38 -25.18
CA GLU A 137 17.39 -10.46 -25.96
C GLU A 137 16.42 -9.72 -25.04
N VAL A 138 15.98 -8.54 -25.46
CA VAL A 138 14.91 -7.82 -24.76
C VAL A 138 13.61 -8.61 -24.96
N PRO A 139 12.87 -8.96 -23.90
CA PRO A 139 11.59 -9.65 -24.05
C PRO A 139 10.64 -8.87 -24.98
N ALA A 140 10.05 -9.56 -25.95
CA ALA A 140 9.18 -8.98 -26.97
C ALA A 140 7.74 -8.78 -26.47
N THR A 141 7.59 -8.10 -25.32
CA THR A 141 6.30 -7.77 -24.70
C THR A 141 6.13 -6.26 -24.59
N GLY A 142 4.91 -5.80 -24.31
CA GLY A 142 4.72 -4.41 -23.88
C GLY A 142 5.47 -4.16 -22.57
N LYS A 143 5.83 -2.90 -22.34
CA LYS A 143 6.59 -2.54 -21.15
C LYS A 143 6.16 -1.19 -20.59
N ILE A 144 6.31 -1.05 -19.28
CA ILE A 144 6.06 0.18 -18.55
C ILE A 144 7.43 0.65 -18.04
N ARG A 145 7.89 1.80 -18.52
CA ARG A 145 9.10 2.43 -18.00
C ARG A 145 8.80 3.07 -16.66
N ILE A 146 9.61 2.73 -15.66
CA ILE A 146 9.58 3.36 -14.34
C ILE A 146 10.55 4.55 -14.35
N ASN A 147 10.11 5.67 -13.78
CA ASN A 147 10.87 6.91 -13.70
C ASN A 147 11.09 7.32 -12.25
N ASP A 148 11.97 8.29 -12.04
CA ASP A 148 12.11 8.95 -10.74
C ASP A 148 10.78 9.54 -10.26
N ILE A 149 10.65 9.69 -8.95
CA ILE A 149 9.42 10.10 -8.29
C ILE A 149 9.70 11.06 -7.14
N ARG A 150 8.83 12.06 -6.97
CA ARG A 150 8.84 12.99 -5.83
C ARG A 150 7.64 12.70 -4.95
N ILE A 151 7.91 12.10 -3.78
CA ILE A 151 6.89 11.64 -2.84
C ILE A 151 6.73 12.65 -1.72
N GLY A 152 5.51 13.12 -1.51
CA GLY A 152 5.13 13.87 -0.32
C GLY A 152 4.34 13.00 0.66
N LEU A 153 4.92 12.68 1.82
CA LEU A 153 4.24 11.95 2.89
C LEU A 153 3.61 12.94 3.87
N TRP A 154 2.29 12.91 4.03
CA TRP A 154 1.63 13.75 5.01
C TRP A 154 2.09 13.43 6.44
N ASP A 155 2.31 14.49 7.23
CA ASP A 155 2.52 14.41 8.67
C ASP A 155 1.88 15.63 9.38
N ARG A 156 1.84 15.59 10.71
CA ARG A 156 1.33 16.67 11.56
C ARG A 156 2.36 17.10 12.59
N TYR A 157 2.23 18.33 13.09
CA TYR A 157 2.99 18.75 14.25
C TYR A 157 2.72 17.82 15.45
N GLY A 158 3.78 17.44 16.18
CA GLY A 158 3.72 16.40 17.21
C GLY A 158 3.75 14.95 16.67
N GLY A 159 3.71 14.77 15.35
CA GLY A 159 3.83 13.48 14.67
C GLY A 159 2.52 12.72 14.54
N SER A 160 2.37 12.03 13.41
CA SER A 160 1.41 10.95 13.21
C SER A 160 2.12 9.60 13.35
N MET A 161 1.58 8.70 14.20
CA MET A 161 2.14 7.36 14.37
C MET A 161 2.13 6.57 13.05
N GLN A 162 1.02 6.64 12.30
CA GLN A 162 0.87 5.99 11.01
C GLN A 162 1.83 6.57 9.96
N SER A 163 2.07 7.89 10.01
CA SER A 163 3.06 8.54 9.14
C SER A 163 4.47 8.06 9.50
N GLY A 164 4.78 7.93 10.79
CA GLY A 164 6.05 7.37 11.27
C GLY A 164 6.34 5.96 10.74
N TRP A 165 5.34 5.07 10.75
CA TRP A 165 5.50 3.73 10.17
C TRP A 165 5.69 3.76 8.65
N THR A 166 4.95 4.61 7.95
CA THR A 166 5.10 4.76 6.49
C THR A 166 6.47 5.33 6.13
N ARG A 167 6.96 6.30 6.92
CA ARG A 167 8.32 6.84 6.81
C ARG A 167 9.36 5.74 6.99
N PHE A 168 9.23 4.91 8.03
CA PHE A 168 10.17 3.82 8.26
C PHE A 168 10.23 2.88 7.03
N ILE A 169 9.08 2.52 6.46
CA ILE A 169 9.02 1.69 5.24
C ILE A 169 9.71 2.40 4.06
N LEU A 170 9.39 3.68 3.80
CA LEU A 170 10.02 4.42 2.71
C LEU A 170 11.55 4.49 2.88
N GLU A 171 12.05 4.67 4.10
CA GLU A 171 13.49 4.66 4.42
C GLU A 171 14.12 3.27 4.21
N GLN A 172 13.47 2.20 4.70
CA GLN A 172 14.00 0.82 4.55
C GLN A 172 14.10 0.38 3.09
N PHE A 173 13.16 0.82 2.24
CA PHE A 173 13.15 0.50 0.82
C PHE A 173 13.75 1.61 -0.06
N GLU A 174 14.45 2.57 0.54
CA GLU A 174 15.23 3.61 -0.15
C GLU A 174 14.42 4.52 -1.09
N PHE A 175 13.14 4.76 -0.79
CA PHE A 175 12.32 5.70 -1.55
C PHE A 175 12.69 7.16 -1.22
N PRO A 176 12.84 8.05 -2.23
CA PRO A 176 12.97 9.47 -1.97
C PRO A 176 11.62 10.06 -1.53
N PHE A 177 11.57 10.72 -0.37
CA PHE A 177 10.36 11.38 0.09
C PHE A 177 10.64 12.63 0.92
N GLU A 178 9.65 13.51 1.00
CA GLU A 178 9.61 14.63 1.91
C GLU A 178 8.36 14.56 2.79
N LYS A 179 8.47 15.00 4.05
CA LYS A 179 7.28 15.19 4.89
C LYS A 179 6.56 16.46 4.49
N VAL A 180 5.24 16.37 4.36
CA VAL A 180 4.39 17.48 3.93
C VAL A 180 3.36 17.81 5.01
N PHE A 181 3.37 19.05 5.46
CA PHE A 181 2.51 19.54 6.53
C PHE A 181 1.35 20.39 6.00
N PRO A 182 0.26 20.59 6.77
CA PRO A 182 -0.93 21.29 6.30
C PRO A 182 -0.69 22.65 5.67
N LYS A 183 0.16 23.51 6.26
CA LYS A 183 0.49 24.83 5.68
C LYS A 183 1.14 24.72 4.29
N ARG A 184 1.96 23.69 4.01
CA ARG A 184 2.48 23.46 2.65
C ARG A 184 1.36 23.02 1.71
N LEU A 185 0.46 22.15 2.14
CA LEU A 185 -0.67 21.71 1.32
C LEU A 185 -1.60 22.88 0.95
N ASP A 186 -1.90 23.75 1.92
CA ASP A 186 -2.77 24.92 1.73
C ASP A 186 -2.20 25.94 0.73
N ARG A 187 -0.87 26.00 0.55
CA ARG A 187 -0.22 26.89 -0.44
C ARG A 187 -0.48 26.49 -1.89
N GLY A 188 -0.95 25.26 -2.15
CA GLY A 188 -1.25 24.80 -3.49
C GLY A 188 -0.03 24.57 -4.37
N ASN A 189 -0.26 24.54 -5.69
CA ASN A 189 0.77 24.29 -6.71
C ASN A 189 1.63 23.06 -6.37
N LEU A 190 0.95 21.97 -6.01
CA LEU A 190 1.57 20.77 -5.44
C LEU A 190 2.28 19.95 -6.52
N SER A 191 1.79 19.98 -7.76
CA SER A 191 2.38 19.30 -8.94
C SER A 191 3.78 19.79 -9.28
N LYS A 192 4.11 21.04 -8.87
CA LYS A 192 5.46 21.59 -9.02
C LYS A 192 6.49 20.82 -8.19
N ASP A 193 6.11 20.29 -7.03
CA ASP A 193 7.06 19.72 -6.08
C ASP A 193 6.88 18.20 -5.92
N PHE A 194 5.67 17.68 -6.14
CA PHE A 194 5.33 16.28 -5.92
C PHE A 194 4.72 15.65 -7.16
N ASP A 195 4.97 14.36 -7.33
CA ASP A 195 4.25 13.51 -8.27
C ASP A 195 3.21 12.66 -7.53
N VAL A 196 3.50 12.32 -6.26
CA VAL A 196 2.61 11.55 -5.38
C VAL A 196 2.48 12.20 -4.01
N LEU A 197 1.25 12.24 -3.48
CA LEU A 197 0.98 12.55 -2.08
C LEU A 197 0.38 11.35 -1.35
N VAL A 198 0.91 11.02 -0.18
CA VAL A 198 0.49 9.89 0.66
C VAL A 198 -0.21 10.38 1.91
N PHE A 199 -1.46 9.95 2.10
CA PHE A 199 -2.30 10.27 3.26
C PHE A 199 -2.69 8.98 3.99
N VAL A 200 -2.09 8.78 5.16
CA VAL A 200 -2.38 7.67 6.06
C VAL A 200 -3.62 7.93 6.92
N SER A 201 -4.11 6.91 7.64
CA SER A 201 -5.25 7.04 8.55
C SER A 201 -5.15 8.27 9.47
N GLY A 202 -6.24 9.03 9.55
CA GLY A 202 -6.37 10.24 10.37
C GLY A 202 -5.90 11.54 9.70
N ALA A 203 -5.46 11.51 8.45
CA ALA A 203 -4.99 12.69 7.73
C ALA A 203 -6.12 13.51 7.08
N ILE A 204 -7.02 12.85 6.34
CA ILE A 204 -8.14 13.51 5.65
C ILE A 204 -9.37 13.53 6.57
N PRO A 205 -10.02 14.70 6.78
CA PRO A 205 -11.21 14.79 7.62
C PRO A 205 -12.42 14.09 6.96
N SER A 206 -13.24 13.39 7.74
CA SER A 206 -14.53 12.88 7.27
C SER A 206 -15.49 14.03 6.94
N GLY A 207 -16.23 13.91 5.83
CA GLY A 207 -17.17 14.95 5.37
C GLY A 207 -18.33 15.25 6.32
N GLU A 208 -18.64 14.32 7.22
CA GLU A 208 -19.64 14.43 8.29
C GLU A 208 -18.96 14.13 9.64
N SER A 209 -19.12 15.04 10.61
CA SER A 209 -18.79 14.95 12.04
C SER A 209 -17.39 15.37 12.56
N ARG A 210 -17.50 16.37 13.44
CA ARG A 210 -16.71 16.79 14.62
C ARG A 210 -15.18 16.76 14.53
N ARG A 211 -14.65 17.98 14.41
CA ARG A 211 -13.32 18.42 14.83
C ARG A 211 -12.83 17.63 16.06
N TYR A 212 -11.97 16.64 15.85
CA TYR A 212 -10.85 16.48 16.76
C TYR A 212 -9.87 17.58 16.41
N SER A 213 -10.13 18.77 16.97
CA SER A 213 -9.13 19.83 17.02
C SER A 213 -8.02 19.31 17.91
N TRP A 214 -7.09 18.56 17.33
CA TRP A 214 -5.80 18.28 17.95
C TRP A 214 -5.20 19.64 18.29
N ASN A 215 -5.16 19.91 19.60
CA ASN A 215 -4.54 21.05 20.28
C ASN A 215 -4.32 22.29 19.41
N SER A 216 -5.12 23.33 19.66
CA SER A 216 -4.72 24.69 19.32
C SER A 216 -3.43 25.00 20.09
N TYR A 217 -2.28 24.73 19.48
CA TYR A 217 -0.99 25.15 20.00
C TYR A 217 -0.93 26.67 19.96
N ASP A 218 -0.43 27.28 21.03
CA ASP A 218 -0.06 28.70 20.97
C ASP A 218 1.19 28.80 20.09
N GLU A 219 1.10 29.52 18.96
CA GLU A 219 2.24 29.71 18.06
C GLU A 219 3.44 30.36 18.79
N SER A 220 3.20 31.13 19.87
CA SER A 220 4.31 31.73 20.65
C SER A 220 5.17 30.71 21.38
N ASP A 221 4.63 29.51 21.65
CA ASP A 221 5.32 28.45 22.40
C ASP A 221 6.03 27.46 21.48
N ILE A 222 5.92 27.63 20.16
CA ILE A 222 6.48 26.74 19.15
C ILE A 222 7.74 27.36 18.55
N PRO A 223 8.90 26.66 18.55
CA PRO A 223 10.10 27.14 17.87
C PRO A 223 9.83 27.49 16.40
N ALA A 224 10.48 28.55 15.92
CA ALA A 224 10.20 29.15 14.62
C ALA A 224 10.29 28.15 13.46
N GLU A 225 11.23 27.20 13.55
CA GLU A 225 11.45 26.14 12.58
C GLU A 225 10.28 25.15 12.43
N TYR A 226 9.37 25.08 13.41
CA TYR A 226 8.21 24.19 13.40
C TYR A 226 6.87 24.90 13.19
N LEU A 227 6.86 26.23 13.12
CA LEU A 227 5.63 27.00 12.91
C LEU A 227 4.92 26.62 11.61
N ASP A 228 5.69 26.26 10.58
CA ASP A 228 5.19 25.81 9.29
C ASP A 228 4.58 24.40 9.32
N TRP A 229 4.74 23.66 10.41
CA TRP A 229 4.17 22.31 10.58
C TRP A 229 2.78 22.34 11.23
N LEU A 230 2.42 23.48 11.83
CA LEU A 230 1.15 23.66 12.51
C LEU A 230 -0.05 23.66 11.55
N GLY A 231 -1.23 23.42 12.10
CA GLY A 231 -2.49 23.39 11.39
C GLY A 231 -3.06 21.99 11.22
N SER A 232 -4.06 21.87 10.34
CA SER A 232 -4.73 20.61 10.04
C SER A 232 -5.19 20.61 8.58
N VAL A 233 -5.37 19.43 8.01
CA VAL A 233 -6.04 19.31 6.70
C VAL A 233 -7.49 19.74 6.87
N THR A 234 -7.94 20.71 6.08
CA THR A 234 -9.30 21.26 6.17
C THR A 234 -10.05 21.10 4.86
N LYS A 235 -11.39 20.98 4.96
CA LYS A 235 -12.28 20.93 3.80
C LYS A 235 -12.22 22.22 2.98
N GLU A 236 -12.04 23.35 3.65
CA GLU A 236 -12.13 24.67 3.03
C GLU A 236 -10.83 25.10 2.34
N LYS A 237 -9.66 24.74 2.89
CA LYS A 237 -8.37 25.18 2.35
C LYS A 237 -7.63 24.06 1.65
N THR A 238 -7.48 22.92 2.31
CA THR A 238 -6.57 21.87 1.86
C THR A 238 -7.18 21.00 0.77
N ILE A 239 -8.43 20.55 0.96
CA ILE A 239 -9.11 19.65 0.02
C ILE A 239 -9.15 20.22 -1.42
N PRO A 240 -9.48 21.50 -1.66
CA PRO A 240 -9.43 22.07 -3.01
C PRO A 240 -8.06 21.93 -3.67
N GLN A 241 -6.97 22.10 -2.92
CA GLN A 241 -5.60 21.96 -3.44
C GLN A 241 -5.26 20.51 -3.80
N LEU A 242 -5.76 19.54 -3.02
CA LEU A 242 -5.59 18.12 -3.33
C LEU A 242 -6.37 17.71 -4.59
N LEU A 243 -7.58 18.25 -4.76
CA LEU A 243 -8.39 17.99 -5.96
C LEU A 243 -7.78 18.67 -7.20
N GLU A 244 -7.20 19.86 -7.06
CA GLU A 244 -6.42 20.51 -8.13
C GLU A 244 -5.19 19.69 -8.50
N PHE A 245 -4.42 19.21 -7.51
CA PHE A 245 -3.27 18.33 -7.72
C PHE A 245 -3.64 17.06 -8.52
N LEU A 246 -4.74 16.40 -8.16
CA LEU A 246 -5.26 15.26 -8.95
C LEU A 246 -5.61 15.69 -10.38
N ARG A 247 -6.35 16.80 -10.55
CA ARG A 247 -6.74 17.27 -11.89
C ARG A 247 -5.54 17.59 -12.79
N ASP A 248 -4.44 18.05 -12.20
CA ASP A 248 -3.19 18.37 -12.89
C ASP A 248 -2.36 17.15 -13.28
N GLY A 249 -2.74 15.94 -12.85
CA GLY A 249 -2.03 14.70 -13.17
C GLY A 249 -1.28 14.09 -11.98
N GLY A 250 -1.32 14.72 -10.81
CA GLY A 250 -0.76 14.17 -9.59
C GLY A 250 -1.48 12.90 -9.14
N THR A 251 -0.79 12.06 -8.37
CA THR A 251 -1.37 10.84 -7.79
C THR A 251 -1.52 10.99 -6.28
N ILE A 252 -2.67 10.60 -5.73
CA ILE A 252 -2.88 10.54 -4.28
C ILE A 252 -3.07 9.09 -3.85
N ILE A 253 -2.35 8.68 -2.80
CA ILE A 253 -2.54 7.40 -2.13
C ILE A 253 -3.19 7.69 -0.77
N ALA A 254 -4.43 7.24 -0.60
CA ALA A 254 -5.19 7.39 0.64
C ALA A 254 -5.39 6.03 1.31
N ILE A 255 -4.95 5.91 2.57
CA ILE A 255 -4.99 4.67 3.35
C ILE A 255 -5.91 4.83 4.56
N GLY A 256 -6.67 3.79 4.88
CA GLY A 256 -7.52 3.75 6.05
C GLY A 256 -8.61 4.81 5.99
N SER A 257 -8.80 5.55 7.08
CA SER A 257 -9.81 6.63 7.18
C SER A 257 -9.56 7.80 6.22
N SER A 258 -8.35 7.95 5.68
CA SER A 258 -8.05 9.00 4.70
C SER A 258 -8.67 8.77 3.33
N THR A 259 -9.20 7.58 3.07
CA THR A 259 -10.02 7.30 1.89
C THR A 259 -11.33 8.08 1.86
N SER A 260 -11.67 8.79 2.94
CA SER A 260 -12.73 9.81 2.95
C SER A 260 -12.55 10.90 1.88
N LEU A 261 -11.34 11.07 1.33
CA LEU A 261 -11.07 11.91 0.16
C LEU A 261 -11.97 11.53 -1.04
N ALA A 262 -12.39 10.27 -1.17
CA ALA A 262 -13.33 9.84 -2.20
C ALA A 262 -14.66 10.61 -2.16
N TYR A 263 -15.17 10.90 -0.96
CA TYR A 263 -16.41 11.67 -0.79
C TYR A 263 -16.21 13.16 -1.07
N HIS A 264 -15.06 13.72 -0.70
CA HIS A 264 -14.71 15.10 -1.04
C HIS A 264 -14.48 15.30 -2.55
N ALA A 265 -14.00 14.28 -3.24
CA ALA A 265 -13.87 14.23 -4.69
C ALA A 265 -15.20 13.91 -5.40
N GLU A 266 -16.30 13.75 -4.66
CA GLU A 266 -17.64 13.42 -5.17
C GLU A 266 -17.68 12.16 -6.03
N LEU A 267 -16.79 11.19 -5.73
CA LEU A 267 -16.72 9.94 -6.46
C LEU A 267 -18.04 9.15 -6.31
N PRO A 268 -18.47 8.38 -7.33
CA PRO A 268 -19.66 7.52 -7.27
C PRO A 268 -19.47 6.28 -6.37
N VAL A 269 -19.16 6.52 -5.10
CA VAL A 269 -19.05 5.53 -4.04
C VAL A 269 -19.96 5.90 -2.88
N SER A 270 -20.33 4.92 -2.08
CA SER A 270 -20.98 5.09 -0.78
C SER A 270 -20.37 4.14 0.23
N ASN A 271 -20.71 4.32 1.51
CA ASN A 271 -20.36 3.35 2.54
C ASN A 271 -21.10 2.01 2.29
N HIS A 272 -20.38 0.89 2.29
CA HIS A 272 -20.98 -0.44 2.17
C HIS A 272 -21.58 -0.93 3.50
N ILE A 273 -21.01 -0.47 4.62
CA ILE A 273 -21.36 -0.91 5.98
C ILE A 273 -22.52 -0.06 6.50
N THR A 274 -23.69 -0.32 5.94
CA THR A 274 -24.94 0.38 6.25
C THR A 274 -26.10 -0.59 6.46
N ASP A 275 -27.14 -0.16 7.15
CA ASP A 275 -28.41 -0.87 7.25
C ASP A 275 -29.25 -0.73 5.96
N SER A 276 -30.46 -1.30 5.97
CA SER A 276 -31.39 -1.22 4.85
C SER A 276 -31.86 0.19 4.50
N GLU A 277 -31.72 1.14 5.42
CA GLU A 277 -32.08 2.55 5.24
C GLU A 277 -30.86 3.40 4.81
N GLY A 278 -29.69 2.78 4.65
CA GLY A 278 -28.45 3.44 4.24
C GLY A 278 -27.72 4.15 5.38
N LYS A 279 -28.11 3.92 6.64
CA LYS A 279 -27.43 4.48 7.82
C LYS A 279 -26.29 3.58 8.25
N GLN A 280 -25.19 4.16 8.74
CA GLN A 280 -24.05 3.40 9.22
C GLN A 280 -24.44 2.44 10.35
N LEU A 281 -23.98 1.19 10.26
CA LEU A 281 -24.21 0.16 11.28
C LEU A 281 -23.52 0.53 12.61
N GLY A 282 -24.22 0.29 13.71
CA GLY A 282 -23.66 0.38 15.05
C GLY A 282 -22.76 -0.81 15.39
N ARG A 283 -21.97 -0.67 16.45
CA ARG A 283 -20.97 -1.66 16.87
C ARG A 283 -21.59 -2.98 17.32
N GLU A 284 -22.84 -2.94 17.79
CA GLU A 284 -23.67 -4.10 18.12
C GLU A 284 -23.96 -4.99 16.91
N SER A 285 -23.94 -4.45 15.69
CA SER A 285 -24.22 -5.19 14.46
C SER A 285 -22.98 -5.47 13.61
N TYR A 286 -21.94 -4.66 13.76
CA TYR A 286 -20.70 -4.78 12.99
C TYR A 286 -19.53 -4.22 13.79
N PHE A 287 -18.54 -5.06 14.08
CA PHE A 287 -17.32 -4.65 14.76
C PHE A 287 -16.17 -5.59 14.41
N ILE A 288 -15.18 -5.05 13.72
CA ILE A 288 -13.99 -5.80 13.32
C ILE A 288 -12.79 -4.98 13.79
N PRO A 289 -12.35 -5.17 15.05
CA PRO A 289 -11.13 -4.54 15.52
C PRO A 289 -9.94 -5.11 14.74
N SER A 290 -8.80 -4.45 14.84
CA SER A 290 -7.47 -4.89 14.36
C SER A 290 -7.34 -6.42 14.18
N SER A 291 -7.62 -6.89 12.98
CA SER A 291 -7.69 -8.32 12.61
C SER A 291 -7.16 -8.53 11.20
N VAL A 292 -6.83 -9.78 10.89
CA VAL A 292 -6.40 -10.18 9.55
C VAL A 292 -7.59 -10.79 8.82
N LEU A 293 -7.93 -10.22 7.66
CA LEU A 293 -8.99 -10.72 6.79
C LEU A 293 -8.44 -11.02 5.40
N GLN A 294 -9.15 -11.82 4.63
CA GLN A 294 -8.81 -12.12 3.25
C GLN A 294 -9.73 -11.41 2.27
N VAL A 295 -9.16 -10.91 1.18
CA VAL A 295 -9.88 -10.31 0.06
C VAL A 295 -9.44 -10.95 -1.26
N LYS A 296 -10.30 -10.89 -2.27
CA LYS A 296 -9.92 -11.10 -3.65
C LYS A 296 -9.23 -9.84 -4.16
N LEU A 297 -8.11 -10.00 -4.85
CA LEU A 297 -7.35 -8.94 -5.53
C LEU A 297 -7.43 -9.16 -7.04
N ASP A 298 -7.66 -8.10 -7.79
CA ASP A 298 -7.43 -8.10 -9.24
C ASP A 298 -5.94 -7.85 -9.53
N ASN A 299 -5.18 -8.93 -9.55
CA ASN A 299 -3.76 -8.92 -9.87
C ASN A 299 -3.47 -8.79 -11.39
N THR A 300 -4.49 -8.57 -12.22
CA THR A 300 -4.30 -8.21 -13.63
C THR A 300 -3.97 -6.72 -13.78
N LEU A 301 -4.40 -5.90 -12.82
CA LEU A 301 -4.13 -4.46 -12.73
C LEU A 301 -2.68 -4.21 -12.28
N PRO A 302 -1.97 -3.20 -12.85
CA PRO A 302 -0.58 -2.92 -12.49
C PRO A 302 -0.31 -2.69 -10.99
N VAL A 303 -1.29 -2.16 -10.25
CA VAL A 303 -1.15 -1.98 -8.79
C VAL A 303 -1.06 -3.31 -8.03
N GLY A 304 -1.62 -4.39 -8.57
CA GLY A 304 -1.61 -5.73 -7.98
C GLY A 304 -0.57 -6.68 -8.58
N TRP A 305 0.31 -6.22 -9.47
CA TRP A 305 1.36 -7.08 -10.04
C TRP A 305 2.35 -7.57 -8.98
N GLY A 306 2.82 -8.80 -9.16
CA GLY A 306 3.63 -9.51 -8.19
C GLY A 306 2.84 -10.02 -6.98
N MET A 307 1.51 -9.94 -6.95
CA MET A 307 0.69 -10.42 -5.83
C MET A 307 -0.24 -11.56 -6.24
N ASN A 308 -0.58 -12.40 -5.27
CA ASN A 308 -1.60 -13.43 -5.44
C ASN A 308 -2.99 -12.81 -5.62
N ASP A 309 -3.90 -13.56 -6.25
CA ASP A 309 -5.28 -13.14 -6.47
C ASP A 309 -6.15 -13.18 -5.19
N ARG A 310 -5.60 -13.73 -4.10
CA ARG A 310 -6.12 -13.65 -2.74
C ARG A 310 -5.01 -13.19 -1.83
N ILE A 311 -5.30 -12.16 -1.04
CA ILE A 311 -4.32 -11.58 -0.12
C ILE A 311 -4.93 -11.41 1.27
N ASP A 312 -4.08 -11.56 2.29
CA ASP A 312 -4.44 -11.27 3.66
C ASP A 312 -4.12 -9.79 3.96
N ILE A 313 -5.08 -9.08 4.53
CA ILE A 313 -5.06 -7.64 4.80
C ILE A 313 -5.24 -7.37 6.29
N PHE A 314 -4.61 -6.31 6.80
CA PHE A 314 -4.88 -5.82 8.14
C PHE A 314 -6.06 -4.85 8.13
N PHE A 315 -7.06 -5.12 8.95
CA PHE A 315 -8.34 -4.40 8.96
C PHE A 315 -8.64 -3.89 10.37
N HIS A 316 -8.95 -2.61 10.48
CA HIS A 316 -9.25 -1.96 11.76
C HIS A 316 -10.51 -1.11 11.61
N ASN A 317 -11.69 -1.75 11.65
CA ASN A 317 -12.97 -1.12 11.29
C ASN A 317 -12.84 -0.26 10.01
N SER A 318 -12.05 -0.76 9.06
CA SER A 318 -11.59 -0.02 7.91
C SER A 318 -12.75 0.33 6.96
N PRO A 319 -12.65 1.44 6.20
CA PRO A 319 -13.66 1.79 5.21
C PRO A 319 -13.84 0.68 4.17
N VAL A 320 -15.10 0.40 3.82
CA VAL A 320 -15.49 -0.51 2.75
C VAL A 320 -16.49 0.21 1.87
N PHE A 321 -16.24 0.21 0.57
CA PHE A 321 -17.02 0.98 -0.39
C PHE A 321 -18.07 0.11 -1.08
N ARG A 322 -19.21 0.72 -1.34
CA ARG A 322 -20.14 0.29 -2.36
C ARG A 322 -19.98 1.20 -3.56
N LEU A 323 -19.61 0.62 -4.70
CA LEU A 323 -19.55 1.35 -5.95
C LEU A 323 -20.98 1.55 -6.49
N LYS A 324 -21.33 2.78 -6.88
CA LYS A 324 -22.65 3.06 -7.48
C LYS A 324 -22.74 2.46 -8.89
N PRO A 325 -23.97 2.26 -9.43
CA PRO A 325 -24.13 1.97 -10.85
C PRO A 325 -23.36 2.99 -11.70
N ASP A 326 -22.64 2.52 -12.71
CA ASP A 326 -21.77 3.30 -13.60
C ASP A 326 -20.48 3.87 -12.98
N ALA A 327 -20.07 3.44 -11.78
CA ALA A 327 -18.79 3.87 -11.19
C ALA A 327 -17.58 3.59 -12.11
N ASP A 328 -17.61 2.48 -12.84
CA ASP A 328 -16.64 2.11 -13.87
C ASP A 328 -16.56 3.14 -15.00
N LYS A 329 -17.72 3.57 -15.52
CA LYS A 329 -17.81 4.62 -16.55
C LYS A 329 -17.36 5.99 -16.06
N ASN A 330 -17.31 6.18 -14.75
CA ASN A 330 -16.82 7.39 -14.09
C ASN A 330 -15.37 7.23 -13.59
N GLY A 331 -14.62 6.26 -14.13
CA GLY A 331 -13.20 6.12 -13.89
C GLY A 331 -12.83 5.41 -12.58
N ILE A 332 -13.77 4.72 -11.92
CA ILE A 332 -13.47 3.91 -10.73
C ILE A 332 -13.29 2.45 -11.10
N THR A 333 -12.12 1.90 -10.79
CA THR A 333 -11.81 0.47 -10.94
C THR A 333 -11.65 -0.17 -9.55
N PRO A 334 -12.44 -1.21 -9.20
CA PRO A 334 -12.19 -1.97 -7.98
C PRO A 334 -10.85 -2.70 -8.09
N VAL A 335 -10.05 -2.63 -7.03
CA VAL A 335 -8.74 -3.31 -6.95
C VAL A 335 -8.85 -4.57 -6.09
N ALA A 336 -9.57 -4.49 -4.97
CA ALA A 336 -9.81 -5.64 -4.10
C ALA A 336 -11.21 -5.58 -3.46
N TRP A 337 -11.83 -6.74 -3.24
CA TRP A 337 -13.16 -6.87 -2.66
C TRP A 337 -13.32 -8.13 -1.82
N PHE A 338 -14.31 -8.11 -0.93
CA PHE A 338 -14.69 -9.28 -0.15
C PHE A 338 -15.61 -10.17 -0.99
N ASP A 339 -15.12 -11.33 -1.39
CA ASP A 339 -15.86 -12.34 -2.16
C ASP A 339 -16.32 -13.54 -1.30
N SER A 340 -16.22 -13.41 0.02
CA SER A 340 -16.62 -14.39 1.02
C SER A 340 -17.40 -13.71 2.15
N ASP A 341 -18.38 -14.41 2.71
CA ASP A 341 -19.14 -14.01 3.91
C ASP A 341 -18.38 -14.34 5.22
N ARG A 342 -17.24 -15.04 5.11
CA ARG A 342 -16.34 -15.39 6.20
C ARG A 342 -14.89 -15.01 5.90
N PRO A 343 -14.59 -13.70 5.76
CA PRO A 343 -13.25 -13.26 5.40
C PRO A 343 -12.22 -13.33 6.55
N LEU A 344 -12.61 -13.61 7.79
CA LEU A 344 -11.68 -13.65 8.93
C LEU A 344 -10.63 -14.76 8.78
N ARG A 345 -9.36 -14.39 8.89
CA ARG A 345 -8.21 -15.30 8.91
C ARG A 345 -7.58 -15.41 10.29
N SER A 346 -7.55 -14.29 11.01
CA SER A 346 -7.02 -14.23 12.37
C SER A 346 -7.58 -13.03 13.14
N GLY A 347 -8.04 -13.26 14.37
CA GLY A 347 -8.55 -12.22 15.25
C GLY A 347 -10.04 -12.32 15.50
N TRP A 348 -10.74 -11.20 15.42
CA TRP A 348 -12.17 -11.09 15.71
C TRP A 348 -12.90 -10.30 14.63
N ALA A 349 -14.02 -10.84 14.13
CA ALA A 349 -14.84 -10.16 13.14
C ALA A 349 -16.34 -10.39 13.39
N TRP A 350 -16.90 -9.58 14.27
CA TRP A 350 -18.34 -9.56 14.54
C TRP A 350 -19.09 -8.92 13.38
N GLY A 351 -20.08 -9.63 12.82
CA GLY A 351 -20.85 -9.18 11.65
C GLY A 351 -20.08 -9.21 10.33
N GLN A 352 -19.05 -10.07 10.20
CA GLN A 352 -18.19 -10.14 9.01
C GLN A 352 -18.93 -10.49 7.71
N ASP A 353 -20.09 -11.13 7.78
CA ASP A 353 -20.96 -11.42 6.64
C ASP A 353 -21.38 -10.14 5.89
N ARG A 354 -21.46 -9.01 6.61
CA ARG A 354 -21.80 -7.69 6.04
C ARG A 354 -20.73 -7.14 5.10
N LEU A 355 -19.52 -7.68 5.14
CA LEU A 355 -18.45 -7.30 4.22
C LEU A 355 -18.69 -7.82 2.79
N TYR A 356 -19.44 -8.92 2.63
CA TYR A 356 -19.60 -9.60 1.35
C TYR A 356 -20.05 -8.64 0.23
N GLY A 357 -19.37 -8.73 -0.92
CA GLY A 357 -19.59 -7.86 -2.08
C GLY A 357 -19.07 -6.43 -1.93
N GLY A 358 -18.51 -6.07 -0.76
CA GLY A 358 -17.94 -4.75 -0.51
C GLY A 358 -16.55 -4.61 -1.14
N THR A 359 -16.28 -3.43 -1.70
CA THR A 359 -14.96 -3.08 -2.25
C THR A 359 -14.05 -2.59 -1.13
N ALA A 360 -12.94 -3.29 -0.88
CA ALA A 360 -11.94 -2.91 0.11
C ALA A 360 -10.95 -1.88 -0.44
N MET A 361 -10.62 -1.98 -1.73
CA MET A 361 -9.64 -1.12 -2.39
C MET A 361 -10.11 -0.74 -3.79
N ALA A 362 -9.86 0.50 -4.21
CA ALA A 362 -10.21 0.98 -5.54
C ALA A 362 -9.18 2.00 -6.06
N LYS A 363 -9.13 2.14 -7.38
CA LYS A 363 -8.44 3.24 -8.07
C LYS A 363 -9.51 4.11 -8.71
N ALA A 364 -9.40 5.43 -8.60
CA ALA A 364 -10.25 6.38 -9.28
C ALA A 364 -9.43 7.34 -10.14
N GLU A 365 -9.91 7.64 -11.34
CA GLU A 365 -9.36 8.68 -12.22
C GLU A 365 -10.05 10.01 -11.92
N VAL A 366 -9.27 11.03 -11.57
CA VAL A 366 -9.78 12.36 -11.21
C VAL A 366 -9.05 13.39 -12.06
N GLY A 367 -9.72 13.88 -13.10
CA GLY A 367 -9.07 14.70 -14.13
C GLY A 367 -7.99 13.89 -14.85
N LYS A 368 -6.73 14.32 -14.78
CA LYS A 368 -5.59 13.60 -15.38
C LYS A 368 -4.86 12.67 -14.41
N GLY A 369 -5.17 12.79 -13.12
CA GLY A 369 -4.47 12.10 -12.04
C GLY A 369 -5.21 10.87 -11.54
N ASN A 370 -4.59 10.19 -10.58
CA ASN A 370 -5.07 8.94 -10.02
C ASN A 370 -5.22 9.04 -8.50
N LEU A 371 -6.34 8.58 -7.97
CA LEU A 371 -6.58 8.44 -6.54
C LEU A 371 -6.68 6.95 -6.19
N TYR A 372 -5.69 6.44 -5.46
CA TYR A 372 -5.73 5.10 -4.88
C TYR A 372 -6.38 5.15 -3.50
N LEU A 373 -7.42 4.34 -3.33
CA LEU A 373 -8.22 4.22 -2.11
C LEU A 373 -7.97 2.85 -1.50
N PHE A 374 -7.15 2.79 -0.45
CA PHE A 374 -6.90 1.58 0.31
C PHE A 374 -7.67 1.66 1.63
N GLY A 375 -8.85 1.05 1.70
CA GLY A 375 -9.64 0.99 2.93
C GLY A 375 -8.88 0.30 4.08
N PRO A 376 -8.30 -0.89 3.87
CA PRO A 376 -7.47 -1.58 4.86
C PRO A 376 -6.20 -0.82 5.24
N GLU A 377 -5.64 -1.12 6.40
CA GLU A 377 -4.38 -0.54 6.87
C GLU A 377 -3.19 -1.28 6.24
N ILE A 378 -2.95 -1.05 4.94
CA ILE A 378 -1.98 -1.80 4.13
C ILE A 378 -0.50 -1.60 4.55
N LEU A 379 -0.22 -0.72 5.50
CA LEU A 379 1.13 -0.42 6.05
C LEU A 379 1.16 -0.51 7.58
N PHE A 380 0.19 -1.21 8.19
CA PHE A 380 0.02 -1.21 9.64
C PHE A 380 1.31 -1.59 10.37
N ARG A 381 1.79 -0.66 11.23
CA ARG A 381 2.98 -0.80 12.09
C ARG A 381 4.26 -1.22 11.37
N ALA A 382 4.35 -1.02 10.06
CA ALA A 382 5.41 -1.60 9.25
C ALA A 382 5.57 -3.13 9.44
N GLN A 383 4.45 -3.85 9.55
CA GLN A 383 4.41 -5.31 9.71
C GLN A 383 3.63 -6.03 8.61
N SER A 384 2.75 -5.32 7.90
CA SER A 384 1.96 -5.87 6.79
C SER A 384 2.75 -5.96 5.47
N HIS A 385 3.90 -6.67 5.49
CA HIS A 385 4.78 -6.80 4.31
C HIS A 385 4.05 -7.39 3.10
N GLY A 386 3.06 -8.26 3.32
CA GLY A 386 2.24 -8.86 2.27
C GLY A 386 1.42 -7.85 1.46
N THR A 387 1.22 -6.63 1.96
CA THR A 387 0.49 -5.56 1.28
C THR A 387 1.36 -4.38 0.86
N TYR A 388 2.67 -4.38 1.15
CA TYR A 388 3.58 -3.28 0.76
C TYR A 388 3.64 -3.08 -0.75
N ARG A 389 3.54 -4.17 -1.52
CA ARG A 389 3.54 -4.12 -2.98
C ARG A 389 2.44 -3.23 -3.55
N LEU A 390 1.25 -3.20 -2.94
CA LEU A 390 0.20 -2.26 -3.34
C LEU A 390 0.67 -0.81 -3.23
N PHE A 391 1.35 -0.49 -2.13
CA PHE A 391 1.90 0.85 -1.88
C PHE A 391 3.03 1.18 -2.85
N PHE A 392 4.04 0.30 -2.98
CA PHE A 392 5.17 0.51 -3.89
C PHE A 392 4.70 0.62 -5.35
N ASN A 393 3.78 -0.23 -5.77
CA ASN A 393 3.27 -0.19 -7.12
C ASN A 393 2.52 1.11 -7.40
N SER A 394 1.67 1.57 -6.47
CA SER A 394 1.00 2.86 -6.60
C SER A 394 1.96 4.05 -6.67
N LEU A 395 3.11 3.99 -5.98
CA LEU A 395 4.16 5.00 -6.09
C LEU A 395 4.76 4.97 -7.51
N TYR A 396 5.34 3.86 -7.95
CA TYR A 396 6.01 3.78 -9.25
C TYR A 396 5.10 4.08 -10.43
N LEU A 397 3.83 3.69 -10.36
CA LEU A 397 2.87 3.92 -11.43
C LEU A 397 2.58 5.41 -11.67
N ALA A 398 2.77 6.27 -10.66
CA ALA A 398 2.44 7.69 -10.75
C ALA A 398 3.24 8.47 -11.80
N THR A 399 4.49 8.06 -12.06
CA THR A 399 5.35 8.69 -13.09
C THR A 399 5.68 7.73 -14.23
N SER A 400 5.08 6.54 -14.24
CA SER A 400 5.38 5.52 -15.24
C SER A 400 4.87 5.87 -16.64
N VAL A 401 5.54 5.35 -17.67
CA VAL A 401 5.16 5.55 -19.07
C VAL A 401 5.09 4.22 -19.78
N LYS A 402 3.96 3.93 -20.43
CA LYS A 402 3.82 2.76 -21.29
C LYS A 402 4.59 2.98 -22.59
N GLU A 403 5.44 2.03 -22.97
CA GLU A 403 6.26 2.02 -24.20
C GLU A 403 5.86 0.90 -25.16
#